data_AF-A0A381PS00-F1
#
_entry.id   AF-A0A381PS00-F1
#
_cell.length_a   1.000
_cell.length_b   1.000
_cell.length_c   1.000
_cell.angle_alpha   90.00
_cell.angle_beta   90.00
_cell.angle_gamma   90.00
#
_symmetry.space_group_name_H-M   'P 1'
#
loop_
_entity.id
_entity.type
_entity.pdbx_description
1 polymer ?
#
loop_
_entity_poly.entity_id
_entity_poly.type
_entity_poly.pdbx_seq_one_letter_code
_entity_poly.pdbx_strand_id
1 'polypeptide(L)'
;MQSSIRINRRNGRVLGKEITKPPSILQWSGLIRLRSLGLAVLLVAVLSSGLSVVYTAHQNRFAFNGLQELKDQSNELETKWGQLLIEQSTFGLEGRIERKAVNQLQMEVPELSNIVMVQHD
;
A
#
# COMPACT_ATOMS: atom_id res chain seq x y z
N MET A 1 -14.98 55.40 57.62
CA MET A 1 -15.92 54.42 58.20
C MET A 1 -15.11 53.46 59.06
N GLN A 2 -14.98 53.78 60.35
CA GLN A 2 -14.03 53.11 61.26
C GLN A 2 -14.60 51.74 61.68
N SER A 3 -13.98 50.65 61.23
CA SER A 3 -14.30 49.31 61.73
C SER A 3 -13.58 49.11 63.06
N SER A 4 -14.37 48.95 64.10
CA SER A 4 -13.94 48.79 65.48
C SER A 4 -13.25 47.44 65.68
N ILE A 5 -11.91 47.44 65.71
CA ILE A 5 -11.13 46.28 66.15
C ILE A 5 -11.25 46.21 67.68
N ARG A 6 -12.23 45.46 68.19
CA ARG A 6 -12.26 45.08 69.60
C ARG A 6 -11.22 43.97 69.85
N ILE A 7 -10.13 44.33 70.50
CA ILE A 7 -9.07 43.41 70.89
C ILE A 7 -9.47 42.73 72.22
N ASN A 8 -9.98 41.50 72.14
CA ASN A 8 -10.25 40.67 73.33
C ASN A 8 -8.94 40.04 73.84
N ARG A 9 -8.28 40.69 74.81
CA ARG A 9 -6.95 40.34 75.35
C ARG A 9 -7.00 39.22 76.41
N ARG A 10 -7.99 38.31 76.38
CA ARG A 10 -8.17 37.28 77.42
C ARG A 10 -7.81 35.85 77.02
N ASN A 11 -7.71 35.54 75.72
CA ASN A 11 -7.22 34.24 75.25
C ASN A 11 -6.14 34.46 74.19
N GLY A 12 -4.90 34.12 74.52
CA GLY A 12 -3.74 34.20 73.64
C GLY A 12 -3.74 33.19 72.48
N ARG A 13 -4.89 32.95 71.84
CA ARG A 13 -4.95 32.24 70.57
C ARG A 13 -5.00 33.28 69.46
N VAL A 14 -3.83 33.59 68.93
CA VAL A 14 -3.72 34.11 67.56
C VAL A 14 -4.54 33.17 66.69
N LEU A 15 -5.67 33.66 66.16
CA LEU A 15 -6.41 32.99 65.10
C LEU A 15 -5.48 32.94 63.90
N GLY A 16 -4.68 31.88 63.85
CA GLY A 16 -3.84 31.54 62.73
C GLY A 16 -4.72 31.56 61.50
N LYS A 17 -4.39 32.46 60.57
CA LYS A 17 -4.96 32.48 59.24
C LYS A 17 -4.61 31.13 58.62
N GLU A 18 -5.58 30.22 58.61
CA GLU A 18 -5.54 28.99 57.84
C GLU A 18 -5.30 29.39 56.38
N ILE A 19 -4.03 29.41 55.95
CA ILE A 19 -3.65 29.58 54.56
C ILE A 19 -4.08 28.30 53.86
N THR A 20 -5.35 28.22 53.48
CA THR A 20 -5.87 27.15 52.64
C THR A 20 -5.14 27.24 51.30
N LYS A 21 -4.24 26.29 51.06
CA LYS A 21 -3.54 26.18 49.78
C LYS A 21 -4.62 26.08 48.69
N PRO A 22 -4.60 26.94 47.65
CA PRO A 22 -5.58 26.83 46.59
C PRO A 22 -5.47 25.42 45.99
N PRO A 23 -6.61 24.79 45.65
CA PRO A 23 -6.58 23.47 45.05
C PRO A 23 -5.70 23.52 43.81
N SER A 24 -4.76 22.58 43.74
CA SER A 24 -3.79 22.48 42.65
C SER A 24 -4.52 22.41 41.31
N ILE A 25 -3.98 23.07 40.28
CA ILE A 25 -4.57 23.19 38.92
C ILE A 25 -4.90 21.80 38.33
N LEU A 26 -4.15 20.77 38.73
CA LEU A 26 -4.36 19.37 38.36
C LEU A 26 -5.68 18.78 38.90
N GLN A 27 -6.26 19.36 39.96
CA GLN A 27 -7.51 18.91 40.56
C GLN A 27 -8.74 19.44 39.81
N TRP A 28 -8.63 20.63 39.20
CA TRP A 28 -9.69 21.21 38.35
C TRP A 28 -9.90 20.43 37.06
N SER A 29 -8.87 19.74 36.59
CA SER A 29 -8.90 19.03 35.32
C SER A 29 -9.61 17.66 35.42
N GLY A 30 -9.86 17.15 36.63
CA GLY A 30 -10.57 15.87 36.85
C GLY A 30 -9.90 14.65 36.19
N LEU A 31 -8.68 14.81 35.66
CA LEU A 31 -7.96 13.81 34.87
C LEU A 31 -7.52 12.58 35.69
N ILE A 32 -7.40 12.72 37.01
CA ILE A 32 -6.92 11.67 37.90
C ILE A 32 -8.06 10.70 38.29
N ARG A 33 -9.31 10.95 37.86
CA ARG A 33 -10.43 10.03 38.10
C ARG A 33 -10.29 8.79 37.20
N LEU A 34 -10.59 7.61 37.74
CA LEU A 34 -10.52 6.33 37.00
C LEU A 34 -11.28 6.36 35.65
N ARG A 35 -12.40 7.09 35.61
CA ARG A 35 -13.23 7.27 34.41
C ARG A 35 -12.53 8.08 33.30
N SER A 36 -11.82 9.15 33.64
CA SER A 36 -11.08 9.95 32.65
C SER A 36 -9.83 9.23 32.17
N LEU A 37 -9.19 8.43 33.02
CA LEU A 37 -8.09 7.56 32.62
C LEU A 37 -8.54 6.53 31.55
N GLY A 38 -9.70 5.91 31.74
CA GLY A 38 -10.28 4.98 30.75
C GLY A 38 -10.54 5.63 29.39
N LEU A 39 -11.06 6.86 29.37
CA LEU A 39 -11.26 7.63 28.14
C LEU A 39 -9.93 8.00 27.47
N ALA A 40 -8.92 8.39 28.24
CA ALA A 40 -7.60 8.70 27.71
C ALA A 40 -6.94 7.48 27.06
N VAL A 41 -7.02 6.31 27.69
CA VAL A 41 -6.52 5.05 27.13
C VAL A 41 -7.25 4.70 25.83
N LEU A 42 -8.58 4.83 25.80
CA LEU A 42 -9.37 4.55 24.60
C LEU A 42 -9.00 5.51 23.45
N LEU A 43 -8.81 6.79 23.75
CA LEU A 43 -8.36 7.78 22.77
C LEU A 43 -7.00 7.41 22.18
N VAL A 44 -6.03 7.07 23.03
CA VAL A 44 -4.70 6.63 22.58
C VAL A 44 -4.81 5.34 21.76
N ALA A 45 -5.64 4.38 22.17
CA ALA A 45 -5.85 3.14 21.43
C ALA A 45 -6.40 3.40 20.03
N VAL A 46 -7.41 4.27 19.90
CA VAL A 46 -8.00 4.64 18.59
C VAL A 46 -6.97 5.35 17.70
N LEU A 47 -6.21 6.30 18.25
CA LEU A 47 -5.13 6.96 17.51
C LEU A 47 -4.07 5.95 17.04
N SER A 48 -3.62 5.06 17.93
CA SER A 48 -2.64 4.02 17.57
C SER A 48 -3.19 3.06 16.51
N SER A 49 -4.48 2.72 16.57
CA SER A 49 -5.14 1.88 15.57
C SER A 49 -5.14 2.57 14.21
N GLY A 50 -5.52 3.84 14.15
CA GLY A 50 -5.50 4.62 12.91
C GLY A 50 -4.09 4.72 12.30
N LEU A 51 -3.10 5.06 13.11
CA LEU A 51 -1.70 5.11 12.69
C LEU A 51 -1.18 3.75 12.21
N SER A 52 -1.53 2.67 12.91
CA SER A 52 -1.12 1.31 12.55
C SER A 52 -1.70 0.88 11.21
N VAL A 53 -2.95 1.23 10.91
CA VAL A 53 -3.58 0.95 9.61
C VAL A 53 -2.86 1.68 8.49
N VAL A 54 -2.57 2.99 8.67
CA VAL A 54 -1.85 3.79 7.67
C VAL A 54 -0.44 3.25 7.46
N TYR A 55 0.26 2.88 8.53
CA TYR A 55 1.58 2.28 8.45
C TYR A 55 1.57 0.95 7.68
N THR A 56 0.60 0.09 7.99
CA THR A 56 0.43 -1.19 7.30
C THR A 56 0.11 -0.99 5.81
N ALA A 57 -0.77 -0.03 5.48
CA ALA A 57 -1.09 0.29 4.10
C ALA A 57 0.13 0.83 3.32
N HIS A 58 0.94 1.68 3.96
CA HIS A 58 2.16 2.20 3.36
C HIS A 58 3.17 1.08 3.08
N GLN A 59 3.39 0.18 4.05
CA GLN A 59 4.28 -0.97 3.87
C GLN A 59 3.76 -1.93 2.80
N ASN A 60 2.45 -2.17 2.79
CA ASN A 60 1.82 -3.00 1.78
C ASN A 60 2.06 -2.45 0.37
N ARG A 61 1.99 -1.13 0.19
CA ARG A 61 2.25 -0.50 -1.12
C ARG A 61 3.69 -0.71 -1.60
N PHE A 62 4.67 -0.66 -0.70
CA PHE A 62 6.07 -0.95 -1.04
C PHE A 62 6.31 -2.42 -1.37
N ALA A 63 5.77 -3.35 -0.57
CA ALA A 63 5.88 -4.77 -0.82
C ALA A 63 5.19 -5.18 -2.14
N PHE A 64 4.04 -4.56 -2.43
CA PHE A 64 3.28 -4.81 -3.65
C PHE A 64 4.01 -4.33 -4.90
N ASN A 65 4.75 -3.22 -4.85
CA ASN A 65 5.52 -2.72 -5.99
C ASN A 65 6.55 -3.73 -6.50
N GLY A 66 7.31 -4.36 -5.59
CA GLY A 66 8.28 -5.38 -5.99
C GLY A 66 7.61 -6.60 -6.63
N LEU A 67 6.48 -7.04 -6.06
CA LEU A 67 5.70 -8.15 -6.62
C LEU A 67 5.12 -7.79 -8.00
N GLN A 68 4.67 -6.55 -8.18
CA GLN A 68 4.16 -6.04 -9.45
C GLN A 68 5.25 -6.05 -10.54
N GLU A 69 6.47 -5.62 -10.22
CA GLU A 69 7.56 -5.59 -11.20
C GLU A 69 7.95 -6.99 -11.71
N LEU A 70 8.06 -7.97 -10.80
CA LEU A 70 8.28 -9.37 -11.18
C LEU A 70 7.11 -9.93 -12.02
N LYS A 71 5.88 -9.56 -11.69
CA LYS A 71 4.68 -9.94 -12.44
C LYS A 71 4.72 -9.37 -13.87
N ASP A 72 5.10 -8.11 -14.00
CA ASP A 72 5.17 -7.42 -15.29
C ASP A 72 6.24 -8.04 -16.19
N GLN A 73 7.41 -8.37 -15.64
CA GLN A 73 8.45 -9.10 -16.37
C GLN A 73 7.98 -10.48 -16.84
N SER A 74 7.26 -11.22 -15.98
CA SER A 74 6.68 -12.51 -16.36
C SER A 74 5.68 -12.37 -17.51
N ASN A 75 4.80 -11.36 -17.46
CA ASN A 75 3.80 -11.10 -18.50
C ASN A 75 4.46 -10.73 -19.84
N GLU A 76 5.54 -9.93 -19.81
CA GLU A 76 6.30 -9.60 -21.02
C GLU A 76 6.91 -10.87 -21.65
N LEU A 77 7.48 -11.74 -20.81
CA LEU A 77 8.09 -12.99 -21.28
C LEU A 77 7.06 -13.95 -21.87
N GLU A 78 5.88 -14.06 -21.25
CA GLU A 78 4.75 -14.87 -21.74
C GLU A 78 4.25 -14.35 -23.10
N THR A 79 4.18 -13.03 -23.26
CA THR A 79 3.81 -12.40 -24.54
C THR A 79 4.82 -12.75 -25.64
N LYS A 80 6.12 -12.60 -25.36
CA LYS A 80 7.20 -12.96 -26.30
C LYS A 80 7.16 -14.45 -26.65
N TRP A 81 6.94 -15.31 -25.67
CA TRP A 81 6.78 -16.75 -25.90
C TRP A 81 5.57 -17.07 -26.79
N GLY A 82 4.43 -16.41 -26.57
CA GLY A 82 3.25 -16.56 -27.42
C GLY A 82 3.52 -16.15 -28.87
N GLN A 83 4.22 -15.02 -29.07
CA GLN A 83 4.63 -14.58 -30.40
C GLN A 83 5.55 -15.60 -31.08
N LEU A 84 6.59 -16.06 -30.38
CA LEU A 84 7.51 -17.08 -30.90
C LEU A 84 6.79 -18.39 -31.25
N LEU A 85 5.80 -18.79 -30.45
CA LEU A 85 5.02 -19.99 -30.72
C LEU A 85 4.21 -19.87 -32.02
N ILE A 86 3.66 -18.69 -32.29
CA ILE A 86 2.96 -18.40 -33.55
C ILE A 86 3.94 -18.43 -34.72
N GLU A 87 5.12 -17.81 -34.58
CA GLU A 87 6.19 -17.86 -35.58
C GLU A 87 6.59 -19.31 -35.87
N GLN A 88 6.84 -20.12 -34.83
CA GLN A 88 7.18 -21.53 -34.96
C GLN A 88 6.06 -22.36 -35.61
N SER A 89 4.80 -22.09 -35.26
CA SER A 89 3.65 -22.78 -35.86
C SER A 89 3.54 -22.50 -37.36
N THR A 90 3.95 -21.31 -37.80
CA THR A 90 3.97 -20.92 -39.22
C THR A 90 5.12 -21.60 -39.95
N PHE A 91 6.35 -21.54 -39.42
CA PHE A 91 7.52 -22.20 -40.03
C PHE A 91 7.41 -23.74 -40.05
N GLY A 92 6.75 -24.34 -39.06
CA GLY A 92 6.54 -25.79 -38.98
C GLY A 92 5.63 -26.36 -40.07
N LEU A 93 4.78 -25.53 -40.68
CA LEU A 93 3.89 -25.92 -41.78
C LEU A 93 4.60 -25.83 -43.13
N GLU A 94 5.34 -24.75 -43.41
CA GLU A 94 6.01 -24.55 -44.71
C GLU A 94 7.16 -25.55 -44.96
N GLY A 95 8.11 -25.69 -44.03
CA GLY A 95 9.29 -26.54 -44.24
C GLY A 95 8.96 -28.03 -44.40
N ARG A 96 7.81 -28.47 -43.88
CA ARG A 96 7.33 -29.85 -44.01
C ARG A 96 6.64 -30.09 -45.35
N ILE A 97 5.95 -29.09 -45.90
CA ILE A 97 5.31 -29.16 -47.22
C ILE A 97 6.38 -29.21 -48.31
N GLU A 98 7.39 -28.34 -48.23
CA GLU A 98 8.51 -28.32 -49.20
C GLU A 98 9.27 -29.66 -49.21
N ARG A 99 9.66 -30.17 -48.03
CA ARG A 99 10.29 -31.49 -47.93
C ARG A 99 9.42 -32.60 -48.49
N LYS A 100 8.09 -32.52 -48.33
CA LYS A 100 7.17 -33.53 -48.87
C LYS A 100 7.05 -33.41 -50.39
N ALA A 101 6.99 -32.18 -50.93
CA ALA A 101 6.96 -31.91 -52.36
C ALA A 101 8.24 -32.37 -53.07
N VAL A 102 9.41 -32.07 -52.51
CA VAL A 102 10.69 -32.50 -53.08
C VAL A 102 10.89 -34.01 -52.95
N ASN A 103 10.70 -34.59 -51.77
CA ASN A 103 11.06 -35.99 -51.54
C ASN A 103 9.99 -36.99 -52.02
N GLN A 104 8.70 -36.66 -51.91
CA GLN A 104 7.62 -37.59 -52.30
C GLN A 104 7.06 -37.31 -53.69
N LEU A 105 7.02 -36.04 -54.10
CA LEU A 105 6.48 -35.64 -55.40
C LEU A 105 7.58 -35.34 -56.43
N GLN A 106 8.88 -35.42 -56.07
CA GLN A 106 10.02 -35.15 -56.94
C GLN A 106 9.91 -33.78 -57.62
N MET A 107 9.28 -32.81 -56.95
CA MET A 107 9.11 -31.47 -57.49
C MET A 107 10.45 -30.73 -57.42
N GLU A 108 10.86 -30.20 -58.56
CA GLU A 108 12.03 -29.33 -58.76
C GLU A 108 11.53 -27.90 -58.98
N VAL A 109 12.28 -26.90 -58.49
CA VAL A 109 11.99 -25.49 -58.77
C VAL A 109 12.43 -25.19 -60.20
N PRO A 110 11.51 -24.83 -61.11
CA PRO A 110 11.85 -24.65 -62.52
C PRO A 110 12.72 -23.43 -62.75
N GLU A 111 13.70 -23.55 -63.65
CA GLU A 111 14.54 -22.43 -64.09
C GLU A 111 13.71 -21.37 -64.85
N LEU A 112 14.15 -20.11 -64.77
CA LEU A 112 13.47 -18.94 -65.35
C LEU A 112 13.16 -19.09 -66.85
N SER A 113 13.93 -19.90 -67.59
CA SER A 113 13.71 -20.19 -69.01
C SER A 113 12.46 -21.03 -69.30
N ASN A 114 11.89 -21.70 -68.29
CA ASN A 114 10.76 -22.62 -68.44
C ASN A 114 9.43 -22.03 -67.96
N ILE A 115 9.39 -20.73 -67.62
CA ILE A 115 8.19 -20.05 -67.13
C ILE A 115 7.48 -19.37 -68.29
N VAL A 116 6.27 -19.84 -68.63
CA VAL A 116 5.42 -19.24 -69.67
C VAL A 116 4.25 -18.52 -69.00
N MET A 117 4.17 -17.19 -69.18
CA MET A 117 3.06 -16.36 -68.72
C MET A 117 1.92 -16.38 -69.74
N VAL A 118 0.75 -16.83 -69.32
CA VAL A 118 -0.45 -16.83 -70.15
C VAL A 118 -1.26 -15.59 -69.79
N GLN A 119 -1.45 -14.65 -70.72
CA GLN A 119 -2.38 -13.55 -70.54
C GLN A 119 -3.81 -14.06 -70.76
N HIS A 120 -4.71 -13.66 -69.87
CA HIS A 120 -6.12 -13.93 -69.99
C HIS A 120 -6.78 -12.71 -70.64
N ASP A 121 -7.39 -12.92 -71.82
CA ASP A 121 -8.28 -11.94 -72.48
C ASP A 121 -9.63 -11.84 -71.73
#